data_AF-A0AB33L1R1-F1
#
_entry.id   AF-A0AB33L1R1-F1
#
_cell.length_a   1.000
_cell.length_b   1.000
_cell.length_c   1.000
_cell.angle_alpha   90.00
_cell.angle_beta   90.00
_cell.angle_gamma   90.00
#
_symmetry.space_group_name_H-M   'P 1'
#
loop_
_entity.id
_entity.type
_entity.pdbx_description
1 polymer ?
#
loop_
_entity_poly.entity_id
_entity_poly.type
_entity_poly.pdbx_seq_one_letter_code
_entity_poly.pdbx_strand_id
1 'polypeptide(L)'
;MLVWLFVITICVDVFILYRFKNGFLAKRITSEKLSNSDDNEIAITLENNYPFQVFISLIDELPVQFQKRDFEHAMSLKPGEKSTYTYSVRPVERGEYKFGKVNIFVSSFLQMFSKRYSFAAEESVKVYPSYIQMKKYEFLAMHNNLTEFGMKKIRRIGHTMEFEQIKNYIPGDDVRTINWKATAKRAELMVNQYQDEKSQPIYSIIDLGRVMKMPFEGLKLLDYAINSTLAFSNIALLKNDKAGMLTFSKKVEKIVAASNKKTNLSVINEELYNITTDFSDANFALLYANIKRKINQRSLLILYTNFEHISALKRQLPYLKAIAKKHLLVTVFFENTELDTLITENAEDLQSVYHKTIAEKYAYEKRLMIKELEKNAVHAILTKPQHLSVNVINKYLEFKAKGMI
;
A
#
# COMPACT_ATOMS: atom_id res chain seq x y z
N MET A 1 -45.14 -31.32 -41.30
CA MET A 1 -45.25 -29.85 -41.33
C MET A 1 -44.39 -29.18 -40.25
N LEU A 2 -44.54 -29.54 -38.97
CA LEU A 2 -43.75 -28.99 -37.86
C LEU A 2 -42.22 -29.12 -38.02
N VAL A 3 -41.73 -30.26 -38.53
CA VAL A 3 -40.29 -30.47 -38.75
C VAL A 3 -39.71 -29.47 -39.75
N TRP A 4 -40.42 -29.20 -40.85
CA TRP A 4 -39.98 -28.23 -41.85
C TRP A 4 -40.00 -26.80 -41.32
N LEU A 5 -41.00 -26.44 -40.51
CA LEU A 5 -41.05 -25.13 -39.85
C LEU A 5 -39.85 -24.93 -38.93
N PHE A 6 -39.50 -25.97 -38.14
CA PHE A 6 -38.34 -25.95 -37.25
C PHE A 6 -37.00 -25.82 -38.00
N VAL A 7 -36.85 -26.55 -39.12
CA VAL A 7 -35.65 -26.43 -39.97
C VAL A 7 -35.54 -25.03 -40.58
N ILE A 8 -36.66 -24.45 -41.04
CA ILE A 8 -36.67 -23.09 -41.58
C ILE A 8 -36.27 -22.08 -40.50
N THR A 9 -36.79 -22.17 -39.28
CA THR A 9 -36.43 -21.25 -38.19
C THR A 9 -34.94 -21.33 -37.82
N ILE A 10 -34.36 -22.54 -37.83
CA ILE A 10 -32.91 -22.75 -37.63
C ILE A 10 -32.10 -22.04 -38.72
N CYS A 11 -32.43 -22.29 -39.98
CA CYS A 11 -31.72 -21.70 -41.11
C CYS A 11 -31.82 -20.17 -41.11
N VAL A 12 -32.98 -19.63 -40.75
CA VAL A 12 -33.19 -18.18 -40.61
C VAL A 12 -32.35 -17.59 -39.48
N ASP A 13 -32.31 -18.21 -38.30
CA ASP A 13 -31.52 -17.74 -37.16
C ASP A 13 -30.02 -17.69 -37.50
N VAL A 14 -29.49 -18.79 -38.04
CA VAL A 14 -28.09 -18.87 -38.48
C VAL A 14 -27.80 -17.85 -39.58
N PHE A 15 -28.66 -17.73 -40.58
CA PHE A 15 -28.44 -16.78 -41.67
C PHE A 15 -28.38 -15.33 -41.16
N ILE A 16 -29.32 -14.93 -40.30
CA ILE A 16 -29.40 -13.57 -39.76
C ILE A 16 -28.15 -13.24 -38.90
N LEU A 17 -27.71 -14.17 -38.05
CA LEU A 17 -26.53 -13.98 -37.20
C LEU A 17 -25.21 -13.91 -37.99
N TYR A 18 -25.04 -14.78 -39.00
CA TYR A 18 -23.78 -14.90 -39.72
C TYR A 18 -23.66 -13.99 -40.95
N ARG A 19 -24.78 -13.44 -41.46
CA ARG A 19 -24.78 -12.44 -42.55
C ARG A 19 -23.95 -11.20 -42.22
N PHE A 20 -23.99 -10.73 -40.98
CA PHE A 20 -23.26 -9.53 -40.54
C PHE A 20 -21.91 -9.91 -39.93
N LYS A 21 -20.82 -9.78 -40.70
CA LYS A 21 -19.46 -10.08 -40.19
C LYS A 21 -19.11 -9.24 -38.95
N ASN A 22 -19.31 -7.92 -39.02
CA ASN A 22 -19.04 -6.96 -37.94
C ASN A 22 -20.31 -6.55 -37.17
N GLY A 23 -21.24 -7.48 -36.96
CA GLY A 23 -22.52 -7.22 -36.29
C GLY A 23 -22.39 -6.82 -34.81
N PHE A 24 -21.23 -6.98 -34.19
CA PHE A 24 -21.01 -6.60 -32.80
C PHE A 24 -19.60 -6.06 -32.60
N LEU A 25 -19.44 -5.10 -31.69
CA LEU A 25 -18.15 -4.59 -31.26
C LEU A 25 -18.07 -4.59 -29.73
N ALA A 26 -16.94 -5.04 -29.19
CA ALA A 26 -16.63 -4.87 -27.78
C ALA A 26 -15.19 -4.40 -27.59
N LYS A 27 -14.97 -3.62 -26.53
CA LYS A 27 -13.64 -3.17 -26.11
C LYS A 27 -13.55 -3.17 -24.60
N ARG A 28 -12.48 -3.77 -24.07
CA ARG A 28 -12.10 -3.68 -22.67
C ARG A 28 -11.40 -2.35 -22.42
N ILE A 29 -11.76 -1.70 -21.33
CA ILE A 29 -11.12 -0.48 -20.83
C ILE A 29 -10.59 -0.80 -19.44
N THR A 30 -9.28 -0.92 -19.37
CA THR A 30 -8.48 -1.19 -18.18
C THR A 30 -7.56 -0.01 -17.91
N SER A 31 -7.25 0.22 -16.63
CA SER A 31 -6.21 1.18 -16.26
C SER A 31 -4.83 0.60 -16.64
N GLU A 32 -3.86 1.46 -16.97
CA GLU A 32 -2.48 1.03 -17.28
C GLU A 32 -1.81 0.29 -16.11
N LYS A 33 -2.25 0.59 -14.88
CA LYS A 33 -1.78 -0.01 -13.64
C LYS A 33 -2.99 -0.31 -12.76
N LEU A 34 -2.94 -1.44 -12.04
CA LEU A 34 -3.90 -1.80 -11.01
C LEU A 34 -3.29 -1.56 -9.61
N SER A 35 -4.14 -1.28 -8.64
CA SER A 35 -3.79 -1.03 -7.24
C SER A 35 -3.92 -2.31 -6.43
N ASN A 36 -2.82 -2.81 -5.85
CA ASN A 36 -2.83 -4.00 -4.99
C ASN A 36 -3.71 -3.78 -3.75
N SER A 37 -4.44 -4.80 -3.31
CA SER A 37 -5.36 -4.76 -2.16
C SER A 37 -6.61 -3.91 -2.32
N ASP A 38 -6.81 -3.21 -3.44
CA ASP A 38 -7.98 -2.35 -3.65
C ASP A 38 -8.86 -2.90 -4.79
N ASP A 39 -10.13 -2.48 -4.78
CA ASP A 39 -11.03 -2.75 -5.89
C ASP A 39 -10.65 -1.85 -7.07
N ASN A 40 -10.36 -2.48 -8.21
CA ASN A 40 -10.05 -1.82 -9.46
C ASN A 40 -11.20 -2.02 -10.43
N GLU A 41 -11.77 -0.93 -10.92
CA GLU A 41 -12.83 -0.98 -11.91
C GLU A 41 -12.29 -1.31 -13.30
N ILE A 42 -12.97 -2.23 -13.96
CA ILE A 42 -12.77 -2.58 -15.36
C ILE A 42 -14.10 -2.37 -16.07
N ALA A 43 -14.04 -1.75 -17.24
CA ALA A 43 -15.22 -1.50 -18.07
C ALA A 43 -15.11 -2.26 -19.39
N ILE A 44 -16.24 -2.78 -19.87
CA ILE A 44 -16.36 -3.35 -21.21
C ILE A 44 -17.43 -2.55 -21.94
N THR A 45 -17.01 -1.82 -22.97
CA THR A 45 -17.93 -1.13 -23.87
C THR A 45 -18.42 -2.11 -24.92
N LEU A 46 -19.73 -2.15 -25.12
CA LEU A 46 -20.45 -3.05 -26.00
C LEU A 46 -21.28 -2.20 -26.97
N GLU A 47 -21.24 -2.56 -28.25
CA GLU A 47 -21.99 -1.86 -29.31
C GLU A 47 -22.65 -2.88 -30.23
N ASN A 48 -23.98 -2.75 -30.37
CA ASN A 48 -24.76 -3.58 -31.25
C ASN A 48 -24.85 -2.95 -32.65
N ASN A 49 -24.19 -3.58 -33.63
CA ASN A 49 -24.25 -3.19 -35.04
C ASN A 49 -25.23 -4.05 -35.86
N TYR A 50 -25.98 -4.96 -35.23
CA TYR A 50 -27.08 -5.65 -35.88
C TYR A 50 -28.28 -4.71 -36.05
N PRO A 51 -29.07 -4.85 -37.12
CA PRO A 51 -30.27 -4.06 -37.33
C PRO A 51 -31.46 -4.49 -36.45
N PHE A 52 -31.25 -5.43 -35.52
CA PHE A 52 -32.26 -5.99 -34.61
C PHE A 52 -31.71 -6.07 -33.18
N GLN A 53 -32.61 -6.23 -32.21
CA GLN A 53 -32.23 -6.44 -30.81
C GLN A 53 -31.52 -7.79 -30.63
N VAL A 54 -30.38 -7.76 -29.94
CA VAL A 54 -29.59 -8.97 -29.66
C VAL A 54 -29.57 -9.30 -28.18
N PHE A 55 -29.47 -10.58 -27.87
CA PHE A 55 -29.22 -11.10 -26.53
C PHE A 55 -27.77 -11.54 -26.44
N ILE A 56 -27.10 -11.15 -25.36
CA ILE A 56 -25.65 -11.24 -25.23
C ILE A 56 -25.32 -11.97 -23.94
N SER A 57 -24.40 -12.94 -24.02
CA SER A 57 -23.64 -13.44 -22.87
C SER A 57 -22.18 -12.98 -22.99
N LEU A 58 -21.73 -12.21 -22.02
CA LEU A 58 -20.39 -11.64 -21.88
C LEU A 58 -19.56 -12.53 -20.96
N ILE A 59 -18.43 -13.01 -21.46
CA ILE A 59 -17.44 -13.75 -20.68
C ILE A 59 -16.09 -13.07 -20.85
N ASP A 60 -15.56 -12.51 -19.76
CA ASP A 60 -14.22 -11.96 -19.75
C ASP A 60 -13.22 -12.96 -19.13
N GLU A 61 -12.17 -13.30 -19.88
CA GLU A 61 -11.11 -14.18 -19.42
C GLU A 61 -10.17 -13.43 -18.47
N LEU A 62 -10.51 -13.47 -17.19
CA LEU A 62 -9.73 -12.83 -16.13
C LEU A 62 -8.40 -13.58 -15.85
N PRO A 63 -7.34 -12.84 -15.49
CA PRO A 63 -6.08 -13.42 -15.00
C PRO A 63 -6.29 -14.48 -13.91
N VAL A 64 -5.46 -15.54 -13.94
CA VAL A 64 -5.55 -16.68 -13.01
C VAL A 64 -5.50 -16.24 -11.55
N GLN A 65 -4.73 -15.20 -11.26
CA GLN A 65 -4.54 -14.64 -9.93
C GLN A 65 -5.84 -14.16 -9.28
N PHE A 66 -6.85 -13.75 -10.06
CA PHE A 66 -8.14 -13.33 -9.51
C PHE A 66 -9.03 -14.49 -9.07
N GLN A 67 -8.72 -15.74 -9.47
CA GLN A 67 -9.48 -16.96 -9.12
C GLN A 67 -11.00 -16.91 -9.44
N LYS A 68 -11.46 -15.95 -10.26
CA LYS A 68 -12.85 -15.82 -10.68
C LYS A 68 -13.07 -16.54 -12.01
N ARG A 69 -13.88 -17.59 -12.01
CA ARG A 69 -14.07 -18.52 -13.16
C ARG A 69 -15.50 -18.57 -13.69
N ASP A 70 -16.44 -18.12 -12.89
CA ASP A 70 -17.88 -18.03 -13.14
C ASP A 70 -18.28 -16.64 -13.67
N PHE A 71 -17.38 -15.96 -14.38
CA PHE A 71 -17.67 -14.65 -14.93
C PHE A 71 -18.53 -14.79 -16.19
N GLU A 72 -19.84 -14.67 -16.01
CA GLU A 72 -20.82 -14.56 -17.09
C GLU A 72 -21.80 -13.43 -16.78
N HIS A 73 -22.05 -12.57 -17.78
CA HIS A 73 -23.06 -11.53 -17.66
C HIS A 73 -23.98 -11.53 -18.89
N ALA A 74 -25.28 -11.70 -18.65
CA ALA A 74 -26.29 -11.70 -19.69
C ALA A 74 -27.00 -10.34 -19.78
N MET A 75 -27.18 -9.82 -21.00
CA MET A 75 -27.91 -8.58 -21.26
C MET A 75 -28.51 -8.56 -22.67
N SER A 76 -29.30 -7.53 -23.00
CA SER A 76 -29.79 -7.31 -24.36
C SER A 76 -29.52 -5.89 -24.84
N LEU A 77 -29.23 -5.71 -26.12
CA LEU A 77 -28.98 -4.40 -26.74
C LEU A 77 -29.88 -4.19 -27.96
N LYS A 78 -30.50 -3.01 -28.04
CA LYS A 78 -31.26 -2.55 -29.21
C LYS A 78 -30.32 -2.23 -30.39
N PRO A 79 -30.85 -2.12 -31.62
CA PRO A 79 -30.04 -1.75 -32.78
C PRO A 79 -29.31 -0.42 -32.57
N GLY A 80 -28.00 -0.39 -32.78
CA GLY A 80 -27.16 0.81 -32.60
C GLY A 80 -26.94 1.22 -31.14
N GLU A 81 -27.42 0.46 -30.16
CA GLU A 81 -27.25 0.78 -28.75
C GLU A 81 -25.81 0.52 -28.29
N LYS A 82 -25.28 1.47 -27.51
CA LYS A 82 -24.00 1.37 -26.81
C LYS A 82 -24.26 1.21 -25.32
N SER A 83 -23.61 0.24 -24.70
CA SER A 83 -23.67 0.05 -23.26
C SER A 83 -22.29 -0.22 -22.69
N THR A 84 -22.09 0.14 -21.43
CA THR A 84 -20.85 -0.10 -20.70
C THR A 84 -21.17 -0.95 -19.49
N TYR A 85 -20.60 -2.15 -19.46
CA TYR A 85 -20.66 -3.01 -18.29
C TYR A 85 -19.41 -2.79 -17.44
N THR A 86 -19.59 -2.47 -16.15
CA THR A 86 -18.49 -2.29 -15.21
C THR A 86 -18.48 -3.40 -14.17
N TYR A 87 -17.28 -3.87 -13.83
CA TYR A 87 -17.06 -4.81 -12.75
C TYR A 87 -15.76 -4.49 -12.03
N SER A 88 -15.64 -4.91 -10.76
CA SER A 88 -14.44 -4.71 -9.96
C SER A 88 -13.62 -6.00 -9.85
N VAL A 89 -12.29 -5.83 -9.83
CA VAL A 89 -11.34 -6.89 -9.48
C VAL A 89 -10.37 -6.40 -8.41
N ARG A 90 -10.06 -7.29 -7.46
CA ARG A 90 -9.15 -6.98 -6.35
C ARG A 90 -7.90 -7.86 -6.44
N PRO A 91 -6.76 -7.34 -6.93
CA PRO A 91 -5.53 -8.11 -6.96
C PRO A 91 -4.95 -8.21 -5.55
N VAL A 92 -4.55 -9.43 -5.18
CA VAL A 92 -3.92 -9.73 -3.88
C VAL A 92 -2.42 -10.01 -4.00
N GLU A 93 -1.92 -10.18 -5.23
CA GLU A 93 -0.50 -10.33 -5.49
C GLU A 93 -0.04 -9.22 -6.44
N ARG A 94 1.12 -8.59 -6.13
CA ARG A 94 1.78 -7.68 -7.07
C ARG A 94 2.42 -8.47 -8.22
N GLY A 95 2.57 -7.80 -9.36
CA GLY A 95 3.22 -8.37 -10.54
C GLY A 95 2.44 -8.06 -11.81
N GLU A 96 2.69 -8.83 -12.86
CA GLU A 96 2.05 -8.66 -14.16
C GLU A 96 0.85 -9.61 -14.32
N TYR A 97 -0.30 -9.05 -14.66
CA TYR A 97 -1.56 -9.75 -14.83
C TYR A 97 -1.88 -9.76 -16.31
N LYS A 98 -2.10 -10.94 -16.88
CA LYS A 98 -2.40 -11.11 -18.30
C LYS A 98 -3.88 -11.42 -18.47
N PHE A 99 -4.61 -10.46 -19.03
CA PHE A 99 -6.01 -10.67 -19.39
C PHE A 99 -6.09 -11.52 -20.66
N GLY A 100 -7.02 -12.47 -20.68
CA GLY A 100 -7.31 -13.27 -21.87
C GLY A 100 -8.19 -12.50 -22.86
N LYS A 101 -9.07 -13.18 -23.56
CA LYS A 101 -10.01 -12.57 -24.52
C LYS A 101 -11.31 -12.15 -23.85
N VAL A 102 -11.94 -11.10 -24.37
CA VAL A 102 -13.36 -10.83 -24.11
C VAL A 102 -14.18 -11.63 -25.11
N ASN A 103 -14.91 -12.64 -24.64
CA ASN A 103 -15.79 -13.45 -25.44
C ASN A 103 -17.23 -12.95 -25.32
N ILE A 104 -17.87 -12.71 -26.46
CA ILE A 104 -19.25 -12.27 -26.55
C ILE A 104 -20.03 -13.31 -27.34
N PHE A 105 -21.04 -13.91 -26.73
CA PHE A 105 -21.98 -14.80 -27.39
C PHE A 105 -23.26 -14.02 -27.72
N VAL A 106 -23.48 -13.76 -28.99
CA VAL A 106 -24.61 -12.97 -29.49
C VAL A 106 -25.66 -13.88 -30.10
N SER A 107 -26.90 -13.75 -29.64
CA SER A 107 -28.05 -14.52 -30.09
C SER A 107 -29.14 -13.58 -30.60
N SER A 108 -29.91 -14.04 -31.59
CA SER A 108 -31.05 -13.28 -32.11
C SER A 108 -32.26 -13.40 -31.17
N PHE A 109 -33.40 -12.83 -31.56
CA PHE A 109 -34.67 -13.01 -30.85
C PHE A 109 -35.14 -14.47 -30.78
N LEU A 110 -34.66 -15.35 -31.67
CA LEU A 110 -34.97 -16.79 -31.66
C LEU A 110 -34.16 -17.57 -30.61
N GLN A 111 -33.00 -17.04 -30.19
CA GLN A 111 -32.09 -17.62 -29.19
C GLN A 111 -31.74 -19.11 -29.41
N MET A 112 -31.84 -19.63 -30.64
CA MET A 112 -31.51 -21.03 -30.94
C MET A 112 -30.02 -21.24 -31.15
N PHE A 113 -29.34 -20.25 -31.73
CA PHE A 113 -27.90 -20.24 -31.93
C PHE A 113 -27.27 -18.97 -31.39
N SER A 114 -26.02 -19.10 -30.95
CA SER A 114 -25.17 -17.97 -30.57
C SER A 114 -23.96 -17.87 -31.49
N LYS A 115 -23.69 -16.68 -31.99
CA LYS A 115 -22.43 -16.37 -32.67
C LYS A 115 -21.42 -15.85 -31.67
N ARG A 116 -20.23 -16.46 -31.62
CA ARG A 116 -19.14 -16.01 -30.76
C ARG A 116 -18.30 -14.94 -31.45
N TYR A 117 -18.09 -13.83 -30.77
CA TYR A 117 -17.07 -12.84 -31.05
C TYR A 117 -15.99 -12.87 -29.97
N SER A 118 -14.73 -12.67 -30.35
CA SER A 118 -13.61 -12.57 -29.41
C SER A 118 -12.85 -11.27 -29.67
N PHE A 119 -12.71 -10.44 -28.64
CA PHE A 119 -12.07 -9.12 -28.69
C PHE A 119 -10.93 -9.00 -27.65
N ALA A 120 -10.15 -7.93 -27.76
CA ALA A 120 -9.15 -7.49 -26.78
C ALA A 120 -8.26 -8.65 -26.28
N ALA A 121 -7.50 -9.25 -27.21
CA ALA A 121 -6.63 -10.38 -26.91
C ALA A 121 -5.37 -9.94 -26.16
N GLU A 122 -5.04 -10.66 -25.08
CA GLU A 122 -3.75 -10.63 -24.36
C GLU A 122 -3.24 -9.23 -24.02
N GLU A 123 -3.94 -8.55 -23.11
CA GLU A 123 -3.48 -7.29 -22.52
C GLU A 123 -2.78 -7.58 -21.18
N SER A 124 -1.55 -7.09 -21.01
CA SER A 124 -0.84 -7.21 -19.74
C SER A 124 -0.89 -5.92 -18.94
N VAL A 125 -1.28 -6.05 -17.67
CA VAL A 125 -1.45 -4.93 -16.75
C VAL A 125 -0.63 -5.17 -15.50
N LYS A 126 0.12 -4.16 -15.07
CA LYS A 126 0.97 -4.25 -13.87
C LYS A 126 0.18 -3.88 -12.61
N VAL A 127 0.27 -4.71 -11.58
CA VAL A 127 -0.29 -4.43 -10.25
C VAL A 127 0.79 -3.80 -9.37
N TYR A 128 0.62 -2.52 -9.07
CA TYR A 128 1.50 -1.74 -8.21
C TYR A 128 1.02 -1.75 -6.74
N PRO A 129 1.88 -1.34 -5.80
CA PRO A 129 1.44 -0.99 -4.45
C PRO A 129 0.24 -0.05 -4.46
N SER A 130 -0.54 -0.06 -3.37
CA SER A 130 -1.81 0.64 -3.29
C SER A 130 -1.67 2.17 -3.42
N TYR A 131 -1.88 2.69 -4.64
CA TYR A 131 -1.92 4.13 -4.87
C TYR A 131 -3.27 4.74 -4.49
N ILE A 132 -4.35 3.92 -4.47
CA ILE A 132 -5.67 4.36 -4.00
C ILE A 132 -5.61 4.67 -2.51
N GLN A 133 -5.03 3.78 -1.69
CA GLN A 133 -4.84 4.06 -0.26
C GLN A 133 -3.87 5.22 -0.04
N MET A 134 -2.77 5.32 -0.81
CA MET A 134 -1.87 6.46 -0.74
C MET A 134 -2.61 7.80 -0.94
N LYS A 135 -3.43 7.90 -1.99
CA LYS A 135 -4.26 9.10 -2.26
C LYS A 135 -5.30 9.35 -1.18
N LYS A 136 -5.95 8.30 -0.67
CA LYS A 136 -6.89 8.38 0.46
C LYS A 136 -6.23 9.03 1.67
N TYR A 137 -5.04 8.56 2.07
CA TYR A 137 -4.33 9.10 3.23
C TYR A 137 -3.76 10.50 2.98
N GLU A 138 -3.34 10.82 1.76
CA GLU A 138 -2.98 12.17 1.35
C GLU A 138 -4.15 13.15 1.55
N PHE A 139 -5.33 12.80 1.03
CA PHE A 139 -6.52 13.63 1.17
C PHE A 139 -6.86 13.88 2.64
N LEU A 140 -6.80 12.83 3.47
CA LEU A 140 -7.04 12.92 4.90
C LEU A 140 -5.97 13.73 5.66
N ALA A 141 -4.71 13.71 5.20
CA ALA A 141 -3.62 14.48 5.82
C ALA A 141 -3.62 15.97 5.42
N MET A 142 -4.24 16.30 4.28
CA MET A 142 -4.45 17.68 3.81
C MET A 142 -5.64 18.35 4.48
N HIS A 143 -6.76 17.63 4.61
CA HIS A 143 -7.92 18.14 5.33
C HIS A 143 -7.65 18.07 6.82
N ASN A 144 -7.72 19.21 7.52
CA ASN A 144 -7.52 19.29 8.97
C ASN A 144 -8.56 18.50 9.80
N ASN A 145 -9.43 17.72 9.17
CA ASN A 145 -10.36 16.74 9.74
C ASN A 145 -9.66 15.42 10.10
N LEU A 146 -8.45 15.51 10.67
CA LEU A 146 -7.65 14.37 11.12
C LEU A 146 -8.41 13.50 12.17
N THR A 147 -9.37 14.10 12.88
CA THR A 147 -10.10 13.47 13.99
C THR A 147 -11.05 12.34 13.58
N GLU A 148 -11.59 12.32 12.35
CA GLU A 148 -12.64 11.36 11.97
C GLU A 148 -12.14 9.92 11.73
N PHE A 149 -10.84 9.72 11.49
CA PHE A 149 -10.24 8.40 11.22
C PHE A 149 -9.11 8.02 12.18
N GLY A 150 -9.15 8.55 13.41
CA GLY A 150 -8.18 8.23 14.46
C GLY A 150 -6.82 8.90 14.30
N MET A 151 -6.68 9.88 13.39
CA MET A 151 -5.47 10.70 13.33
C MET A 151 -5.49 11.78 14.42
N LYS A 152 -4.61 11.63 15.40
CA LYS A 152 -4.60 12.52 16.57
C LYS A 152 -4.06 13.89 16.17
N LYS A 153 -4.81 14.95 16.51
CA LYS A 153 -4.30 16.32 16.48
C LYS A 153 -3.33 16.49 17.65
N ILE A 154 -2.05 16.72 17.36
CA ILE A 154 -1.01 16.77 18.40
C ILE A 154 -0.50 18.22 18.51
N ARG A 155 -0.56 18.76 19.73
CA ARG A 155 -0.03 20.09 20.05
C ARG A 155 1.48 20.07 19.88
N ARG A 156 2.04 21.06 19.17
CA ARG A 156 3.49 21.15 18.98
C ARG A 156 4.17 21.56 20.28
N ILE A 157 5.17 20.80 20.72
CA ILE A 157 5.99 21.08 21.90
C ILE A 157 7.45 20.92 21.45
N GLY A 158 8.16 22.03 21.28
CA GLY A 158 9.59 22.02 20.96
C GLY A 158 9.95 22.90 19.76
N HIS A 159 11.20 23.39 19.78
CA HIS A 159 11.82 24.23 18.77
C HIS A 159 13.11 23.53 18.29
N THR A 160 13.03 22.69 17.26
CA THR A 160 14.21 22.21 16.53
C THR A 160 14.47 23.23 15.43
N MET A 161 15.21 24.28 15.76
CA MET A 161 15.44 25.40 14.86
C MET A 161 16.84 25.30 14.23
N GLU A 162 16.90 25.31 12.91
CA GLU A 162 18.10 25.48 12.10
C GLU A 162 18.45 26.97 11.98
N PHE A 163 19.73 27.31 11.97
CA PHE A 163 20.17 28.69 11.75
C PHE A 163 19.80 29.14 10.33
N GLU A 164 19.00 30.21 10.22
CA GLU A 164 18.58 30.77 8.93
C GLU A 164 19.53 31.89 8.50
N GLN A 165 19.67 32.92 9.34
CA GLN A 165 20.49 34.10 9.05
C GLN A 165 20.77 34.91 10.32
N ILE A 166 21.69 35.88 10.21
CA ILE A 166 21.85 36.91 11.24
C ILE A 166 21.12 38.17 10.76
N LYS A 167 20.18 38.68 11.56
CA LYS A 167 19.46 39.92 11.28
C LYS A 167 19.74 40.98 12.34
N ASN A 168 19.36 42.22 12.07
CA ASN A 168 19.37 43.28 13.07
C ASN A 168 18.32 42.98 14.16
N TYR A 169 18.66 43.27 15.41
CA TYR A 169 17.75 43.14 16.55
C TYR A 169 16.56 44.07 16.37
N ILE A 170 15.35 43.53 16.45
CA ILE A 170 14.11 44.31 16.50
C ILE A 170 13.52 44.15 17.91
N PRO A 171 13.01 45.22 18.53
CA PRO A 171 12.30 45.12 19.82
C PRO A 171 11.19 44.05 19.75
N GLY A 172 11.33 42.99 20.56
CA GLY A 172 10.46 41.82 20.53
C GLY A 172 11.19 40.51 20.19
N ASP A 173 12.40 40.57 19.62
CA ASP A 173 13.27 39.40 19.44
C ASP A 173 13.83 38.91 20.79
N ASP A 174 14.04 37.59 20.92
CA ASP A 174 14.59 36.99 22.15
C ASP A 174 16.06 37.38 22.35
N VAL A 175 16.35 38.08 23.45
CA VAL A 175 17.70 38.52 23.83
C VAL A 175 18.70 37.36 23.99
N ARG A 176 18.23 36.12 24.22
CA ARG A 176 19.10 34.93 24.29
C ARG A 176 19.71 34.55 22.94
N THR A 177 19.12 35.02 21.85
CA THR A 177 19.57 34.73 20.48
C THR A 177 20.54 35.78 19.92
N ILE A 178 20.98 36.75 20.75
CA ILE A 178 21.94 37.78 20.36
C ILE A 178 23.28 37.16 19.96
N ASN A 179 23.77 37.51 18.78
CA ASN A 179 25.08 37.10 18.29
C ASN A 179 26.13 38.16 18.62
N TRP A 180 26.74 38.03 19.81
CA TRP A 180 27.77 38.98 20.29
C TRP A 180 28.95 39.17 19.33
N LYS A 181 29.33 38.12 18.58
CA LYS A 181 30.42 38.20 17.60
C LYS A 181 30.05 39.03 16.38
N ALA A 182 28.82 38.92 15.89
CA ALA A 182 28.31 39.75 14.80
C ALA A 182 28.08 41.19 15.27
N THR A 183 27.52 41.37 16.48
CA THR A 183 27.31 42.67 17.12
C THR A 183 28.61 43.46 17.25
N ALA A 184 29.68 42.82 17.75
CA ALA A 184 30.99 43.47 17.91
C ALA A 184 31.62 43.93 16.58
N LYS A 185 31.30 43.26 15.46
CA LYS A 185 31.84 43.61 14.14
C LYS A 185 31.06 44.73 13.44
N ARG A 186 29.74 44.77 13.60
CA ARG A 186 28.87 45.75 12.95
C ARG A 186 28.55 46.97 13.81
N ALA A 187 28.90 46.95 15.09
CA ALA A 187 28.55 47.97 16.09
C ALA A 187 27.02 48.21 16.24
N GLU A 188 26.22 47.24 15.82
CA GLU A 188 24.75 47.21 15.93
C GLU A 188 24.32 45.89 16.56
N LEU A 189 23.22 45.87 17.33
CA LEU A 189 22.72 44.63 17.94
C LEU A 189 22.26 43.64 16.87
N MET A 190 22.92 42.49 16.79
CA MET A 190 22.65 41.43 15.81
C MET A 190 22.06 40.19 16.51
N VAL A 191 21.10 39.53 15.88
CA VAL A 191 20.40 38.34 16.40
C VAL A 191 20.50 37.18 15.43
N ASN A 192 20.76 35.98 15.93
CA ASN A 192 20.63 34.76 15.15
C ASN A 192 19.14 34.45 14.97
N GLN A 193 18.67 34.56 13.73
CA GLN A 193 17.35 34.07 13.34
C GLN A 193 17.46 32.58 13.06
N TYR A 194 16.65 31.80 13.76
CA TYR A 194 16.51 30.37 13.51
C TYR A 194 15.14 30.10 12.89
N GLN A 195 15.07 29.11 12.02
CA GLN A 195 13.85 28.62 11.37
C GLN A 195 13.69 27.14 11.69
N ASP A 196 12.47 26.62 11.80
CA ASP A 196 12.26 25.17 11.97
C ASP A 196 13.06 24.40 10.90
N GLU A 197 13.80 23.37 11.33
CA GLU A 197 14.55 22.49 10.41
C GLU A 197 13.56 21.89 9.41
N LYS A 198 13.68 22.34 8.15
CA LYS A 198 12.87 21.82 7.05
C LYS A 198 13.66 20.69 6.42
N SER A 199 13.01 19.55 6.22
CA SER A 199 13.52 18.45 5.39
C SER A 199 14.40 17.41 6.09
N GLN A 200 13.84 16.79 7.13
CA GLN A 200 14.47 15.62 7.78
C GLN A 200 14.52 14.40 6.85
N PRO A 201 15.61 13.61 6.88
CA PRO A 201 15.65 12.31 6.24
C PRO A 201 14.85 11.27 7.02
N ILE A 202 13.98 10.58 6.29
CA ILE A 202 13.09 9.55 6.82
C ILE A 202 13.23 8.32 5.93
N TYR A 203 13.45 7.16 6.52
CA TYR A 203 13.58 5.90 5.78
C TYR A 203 12.57 4.86 6.25
N SER A 204 11.86 4.27 5.29
CA SER A 204 11.13 3.02 5.48
C SER A 204 12.06 1.85 5.23
N ILE A 205 12.30 1.04 6.26
CA ILE A 205 13.14 -0.14 6.23
C ILE A 205 12.24 -1.38 6.21
N ILE A 206 12.26 -2.15 5.15
CA ILE A 206 11.37 -3.31 4.96
C ILE A 206 12.18 -4.59 5.07
N ASP A 207 11.79 -5.44 6.02
CA ASP A 207 12.27 -6.81 6.13
C ASP A 207 11.63 -7.68 5.03
N LEU A 208 12.45 -8.39 4.26
CA LEU A 208 12.03 -9.32 3.20
C LEU A 208 12.19 -10.78 3.62
N GLY A 209 12.54 -11.04 4.88
CA GLY A 209 12.72 -12.38 5.42
C GLY A 209 11.41 -13.16 5.55
N ARG A 210 11.54 -14.44 5.91
CA ARG A 210 10.44 -15.41 5.97
C ARG A 210 9.26 -14.98 6.85
N VAL A 211 9.53 -14.23 7.91
CA VAL A 211 8.51 -13.78 8.89
C VAL A 211 7.49 -12.82 8.26
N MET A 212 7.86 -12.13 7.18
CA MET A 212 7.01 -11.19 6.46
C MET A 212 6.15 -11.87 5.37
N LYS A 213 6.33 -13.19 5.16
CA LYS A 213 5.50 -14.01 4.26
C LYS A 213 4.19 -14.47 4.92
N MET A 214 4.03 -14.27 6.22
CA MET A 214 2.81 -14.63 6.95
C MET A 214 1.58 -14.04 6.23
N PRO A 215 0.60 -14.89 5.85
CA PRO A 215 -0.62 -14.43 5.20
C PRO A 215 -1.55 -13.78 6.21
N PHE A 216 -2.34 -12.83 5.72
CA PHE A 216 -3.32 -12.10 6.49
C PHE A 216 -4.36 -11.52 5.52
N GLU A 217 -5.64 -11.90 5.68
CA GLU A 217 -6.74 -11.48 4.79
C GLU A 217 -6.44 -11.61 3.28
N GLY A 218 -5.72 -12.67 2.89
CA GLY A 218 -5.33 -12.92 1.50
C GLY A 218 -4.08 -12.18 1.00
N LEU A 219 -3.49 -11.31 1.81
CA LEU A 219 -2.23 -10.59 1.53
C LEU A 219 -1.09 -11.08 2.43
N LYS A 220 0.16 -10.81 2.07
CA LYS A 220 1.30 -11.03 2.98
C LYS A 220 1.51 -9.81 3.86
N LEU A 221 2.08 -9.97 5.05
CA LEU A 221 2.52 -8.83 5.89
C LEU A 221 3.44 -7.87 5.13
N LEU A 222 4.28 -8.40 4.23
CA LEU A 222 5.09 -7.60 3.31
C LEU A 222 4.26 -6.62 2.48
N ASP A 223 3.09 -7.04 2.00
CA ASP A 223 2.26 -6.23 1.11
C ASP A 223 1.67 -5.03 1.85
N TYR A 224 1.27 -5.23 3.12
CA TYR A 224 0.88 -4.14 4.01
C TYR A 224 2.05 -3.19 4.27
N ALA A 225 3.25 -3.69 4.55
CA ALA A 225 4.45 -2.87 4.76
C ALA A 225 4.81 -2.04 3.53
N ILE A 226 4.66 -2.60 2.33
CA ILE A 226 4.87 -1.92 1.05
C ILE A 226 3.84 -0.81 0.84
N ASN A 227 2.54 -1.11 1.03
CA ASN A 227 1.46 -0.13 0.92
C ASN A 227 1.64 1.02 1.93
N SER A 228 1.99 0.69 3.18
CA SER A 228 2.31 1.67 4.23
C SER A 228 3.52 2.51 3.85
N THR A 229 4.58 1.91 3.30
CA THR A 229 5.78 2.63 2.86
C THR A 229 5.47 3.66 1.78
N LEU A 230 4.64 3.31 0.79
CA LEU A 230 4.24 4.23 -0.27
C LEU A 230 3.39 5.38 0.29
N ALA A 231 2.34 5.06 1.05
CA ALA A 231 1.46 6.05 1.67
C ALA A 231 2.22 7.01 2.59
N PHE A 232 3.07 6.46 3.45
CA PHE A 232 3.88 7.21 4.38
C PHE A 232 4.90 8.11 3.67
N SER A 233 5.57 7.59 2.64
CA SER A 233 6.57 8.34 1.86
C SER A 233 5.90 9.54 1.15
N ASN A 234 4.69 9.37 0.60
CA ASN A 234 3.93 10.46 0.01
C ASN A 234 3.64 11.57 1.05
N ILE A 235 3.19 11.19 2.25
CA ILE A 235 2.88 12.17 3.32
C ILE A 235 4.14 12.87 3.83
N ALA A 236 5.25 12.15 4.00
CA ALA A 236 6.52 12.75 4.38
C ALA A 236 6.96 13.82 3.36
N LEU A 237 6.86 13.52 2.06
CA LEU A 237 7.16 14.47 0.98
C LEU A 237 6.23 15.69 0.99
N LEU A 238 4.93 15.50 1.21
CA LEU A 238 3.95 16.58 1.34
C LEU A 238 4.23 17.48 2.55
N LYS A 239 4.83 16.94 3.61
CA LYS A 239 5.29 17.69 4.79
C LYS A 239 6.73 18.22 4.64
N ASN A 240 7.25 18.25 3.40
CA ASN A 240 8.58 18.73 3.01
C ASN A 240 9.78 17.94 3.58
N ASP A 241 9.54 16.74 4.10
CA ASP A 241 10.60 15.81 4.53
C ASP A 241 11.17 15.01 3.36
N LYS A 242 12.34 14.41 3.56
CA LYS A 242 13.00 13.58 2.56
C LYS A 242 12.60 12.13 2.81
N ALA A 243 11.88 11.52 1.87
CA ALA A 243 11.51 10.11 1.96
C ALA A 243 12.58 9.24 1.31
N GLY A 244 12.96 8.14 1.94
CA GLY A 244 13.85 7.12 1.41
C GLY A 244 13.36 5.73 1.81
N MET A 245 13.95 4.70 1.23
CA MET A 245 13.63 3.32 1.60
C MET A 245 14.86 2.42 1.57
N LEU A 246 14.81 1.35 2.34
CA LEU A 246 15.82 0.29 2.35
C LEU A 246 15.12 -1.05 2.51
N THR A 247 15.53 -2.07 1.76
CA THR A 247 15.04 -3.44 1.93
C THR A 247 16.18 -4.39 2.25
N PHE A 248 15.90 -5.39 3.08
CA PHE A 248 16.90 -6.36 3.50
C PHE A 248 16.30 -7.73 3.79
N SER A 249 17.06 -8.78 3.47
CA SER A 249 16.84 -10.17 3.87
C SER A 249 18.16 -10.71 4.45
N LYS A 250 18.71 -11.80 3.90
CA LYS A 250 20.11 -12.23 4.11
C LYS A 250 21.12 -11.16 3.69
N LYS A 251 20.80 -10.41 2.64
CA LYS A 251 21.59 -9.28 2.12
C LYS A 251 20.74 -8.01 2.11
N VAL A 252 21.39 -6.85 2.07
CA VAL A 252 20.68 -5.61 1.74
C VAL A 252 20.44 -5.61 0.24
N GLU A 253 19.18 -5.49 -0.16
CA GLU A 253 18.79 -5.64 -1.56
C GLU A 253 18.75 -4.30 -2.28
N LYS A 254 17.94 -3.37 -1.78
CA LYS A 254 17.74 -2.06 -2.40
C LYS A 254 17.85 -0.95 -1.37
N ILE A 255 18.44 0.17 -1.78
CA ILE A 255 18.52 1.40 -1.00
C ILE A 255 18.16 2.56 -1.92
N VAL A 256 17.11 3.30 -1.57
CA VAL A 256 16.76 4.58 -2.18
C VAL A 256 17.09 5.67 -1.17
N ALA A 257 18.00 6.56 -1.54
CA ALA A 257 18.41 7.66 -0.67
C ALA A 257 17.24 8.60 -0.38
N ALA A 258 17.20 9.14 0.84
CA ALA A 258 16.17 10.10 1.22
C ALA A 258 16.27 11.38 0.38
N SER A 259 15.20 11.70 -0.35
CA SER A 259 15.11 12.91 -1.16
C SER A 259 13.69 13.49 -1.13
N ASN A 260 13.59 14.81 -1.25
CA ASN A 260 12.33 15.54 -1.40
C ASN A 260 12.00 15.88 -2.87
N LYS A 261 12.75 15.33 -3.83
CA LYS A 261 12.47 15.51 -5.27
C LYS A 261 11.13 14.85 -5.63
N LYS A 262 10.34 15.51 -6.47
CA LYS A 262 9.03 15.00 -6.95
C LYS A 262 9.13 13.61 -7.57
N THR A 263 10.22 13.30 -8.25
CA THR A 263 10.45 11.99 -8.89
C THR A 263 10.74 10.87 -7.91
N ASN A 264 11.13 11.19 -6.67
CA ASN A 264 11.59 10.19 -5.71
C ASN A 264 10.47 9.24 -5.27
N LEU A 265 9.22 9.72 -5.20
CA LEU A 265 8.07 8.87 -4.91
C LEU A 265 7.85 7.81 -6.01
N SER A 266 8.01 8.19 -7.28
CA SER A 266 7.93 7.26 -8.40
C SER A 266 9.05 6.22 -8.35
N VAL A 267 10.28 6.63 -7.99
CA VAL A 267 11.41 5.70 -7.81
C VAL A 267 11.11 4.71 -6.67
N ILE A 268 10.61 5.19 -5.54
CA ILE A 268 10.18 4.32 -4.42
C ILE A 268 9.10 3.34 -4.89
N ASN A 269 8.09 3.81 -5.62
CA ASN A 269 7.00 2.96 -6.10
C ASN A 269 7.47 1.86 -7.08
N GLU A 270 8.38 2.18 -8.00
CA GLU A 270 8.95 1.20 -8.94
C GLU A 270 9.84 0.17 -8.23
N GLU A 271 10.59 0.57 -7.20
CA GLU A 271 11.36 -0.38 -6.39
C GLU A 271 10.43 -1.29 -5.57
N LEU A 272 9.40 -0.72 -4.92
CA LEU A 272 8.39 -1.47 -4.16
C LEU A 272 7.60 -2.48 -5.01
N TYR A 273 7.34 -2.16 -6.28
CA TYR A 273 6.69 -3.07 -7.22
C TYR A 273 7.47 -4.39 -7.40
N ASN A 274 8.80 -4.31 -7.46
CA ASN A 274 9.67 -5.46 -7.76
C ASN A 274 10.07 -6.30 -6.54
N ILE A 275 9.60 -5.95 -5.34
CA ILE A 275 10.02 -6.57 -4.09
C ILE A 275 9.15 -7.78 -3.74
N THR A 276 9.81 -8.88 -3.37
CA THR A 276 9.19 -10.12 -2.88
C THR A 276 9.90 -10.63 -1.63
N THR A 277 9.27 -11.55 -0.90
CA THR A 277 9.87 -12.19 0.28
C THR A 277 10.83 -13.31 -0.10
N ASP A 278 11.94 -13.41 0.62
CA ASP A 278 12.83 -14.55 0.62
C ASP A 278 12.41 -15.61 1.65
N PHE A 279 12.83 -16.85 1.42
CA PHE A 279 12.68 -17.96 2.40
C PHE A 279 13.66 -17.89 3.56
N SER A 280 14.49 -16.85 3.62
CA SER A 280 15.59 -16.74 4.57
C SER A 280 15.28 -15.84 5.76
N ASP A 281 16.02 -16.03 6.85
CA ASP A 281 15.99 -15.09 7.98
C ASP A 281 16.77 -13.82 7.64
N ALA A 282 16.28 -12.69 8.15
CA ALA A 282 16.86 -11.39 7.91
C ALA A 282 18.13 -11.17 8.75
N ASN A 283 19.14 -10.57 8.12
CA ASN A 283 20.44 -10.31 8.74
C ASN A 283 20.52 -8.88 9.31
N PHE A 284 20.15 -8.72 10.57
CA PHE A 284 20.17 -7.44 11.28
C PHE A 284 21.58 -6.87 11.50
N ALA A 285 22.60 -7.73 11.57
CA ALA A 285 23.99 -7.28 11.67
C ALA A 285 24.42 -6.54 10.40
N LEU A 286 24.09 -7.10 9.23
CA LEU A 286 24.36 -6.50 7.94
C LEU A 286 23.51 -5.25 7.70
N LEU A 287 22.24 -5.27 8.15
CA LEU A 287 21.38 -4.09 8.14
C LEU A 287 22.05 -2.94 8.91
N TYR A 288 22.46 -3.18 10.15
CA TYR A 288 23.14 -2.18 10.99
C TYR A 288 24.41 -1.63 10.31
N ALA A 289 25.25 -2.52 9.76
CA ALA A 289 26.48 -2.11 9.08
C ALA A 289 26.20 -1.20 7.87
N ASN A 290 25.15 -1.49 7.10
CA ASN A 290 24.77 -0.68 5.95
C ASN A 290 24.14 0.66 6.36
N ILE A 291 23.25 0.68 7.34
CA ILE A 291 22.68 1.92 7.89
C ILE A 291 23.82 2.83 8.36
N LYS A 292 24.75 2.31 9.17
CA LYS A 292 25.89 3.07 9.70
C LYS A 292 26.78 3.67 8.60
N ARG A 293 26.87 3.04 7.44
CA ARG A 293 27.73 3.45 6.31
C ARG A 293 27.03 4.40 5.33
N LYS A 294 25.71 4.23 5.14
CA LYS A 294 24.95 4.90 4.07
C LYS A 294 24.03 6.00 4.60
N ILE A 295 23.53 5.86 5.82
CA ILE A 295 22.64 6.82 6.48
C ILE A 295 23.45 7.53 7.57
N ASN A 296 24.18 8.58 7.17
CA ASN A 296 25.12 9.26 8.07
C ASN A 296 24.46 10.39 8.88
N GLN A 297 23.31 10.89 8.42
CA GLN A 297 22.53 11.90 9.11
C GLN A 297 21.57 11.26 10.11
N ARG A 298 21.26 11.95 11.22
CA ARG A 298 20.18 11.53 12.11
C ARG A 298 18.89 11.48 11.29
N SER A 299 18.14 10.38 11.41
CA SER A 299 16.96 10.13 10.57
C SER A 299 15.89 9.44 11.39
N LEU A 300 14.63 9.56 10.96
CA LEU A 300 13.57 8.66 11.39
C LEU A 300 13.68 7.36 10.57
N LEU A 301 13.82 6.24 11.25
CA LEU A 301 13.83 4.92 10.62
C LEU A 301 12.58 4.17 11.07
N ILE A 302 11.74 3.78 10.12
CA ILE A 302 10.56 2.93 10.38
C ILE A 302 10.88 1.54 9.85
N LEU A 303 11.12 0.61 10.75
CA LEU A 303 11.45 -0.78 10.47
C LEU A 303 10.18 -1.63 10.49
N TYR A 304 9.78 -2.12 9.32
CA TYR A 304 8.72 -3.11 9.15
C TYR A 304 9.31 -4.51 9.23
N THR A 305 9.03 -5.22 10.32
CA THR A 305 9.48 -6.60 10.55
C THR A 305 8.47 -7.32 11.44
N ASN A 306 8.67 -8.60 11.71
CA ASN A 306 7.86 -9.33 12.67
C ASN A 306 8.75 -10.26 13.51
N PHE A 307 8.43 -10.39 14.80
CA PHE A 307 9.07 -11.36 15.70
C PHE A 307 8.01 -12.32 16.23
N GLU A 308 8.22 -13.62 16.02
CA GLU A 308 7.29 -14.65 16.50
C GLU A 308 7.40 -14.85 18.03
N HIS A 309 8.61 -14.75 18.58
CA HIS A 309 8.91 -14.99 19.99
C HIS A 309 9.86 -13.96 20.59
N ILE A 310 9.77 -13.74 21.91
CA ILE A 310 10.59 -12.76 22.62
C ILE A 310 12.10 -13.06 22.49
N SER A 311 12.46 -14.34 22.38
CA SER A 311 13.83 -14.80 22.13
C SER A 311 14.36 -14.33 20.77
N ALA A 312 13.52 -14.36 19.73
CA ALA A 312 13.88 -13.88 18.40
C ALA A 312 14.16 -12.38 18.41
N LEU A 313 13.35 -11.59 19.11
CA LEU A 313 13.61 -10.16 19.32
C LEU A 313 14.92 -9.94 20.08
N LYS A 314 15.11 -10.62 21.22
CA LYS A 314 16.31 -10.45 22.08
C LYS A 314 17.60 -10.72 21.32
N ARG A 315 17.59 -11.66 20.38
CA ARG A 315 18.74 -11.94 19.49
C ARG A 315 19.10 -10.74 18.60
N GLN A 316 18.11 -9.97 18.14
CA GLN A 316 18.33 -8.81 17.26
C GLN A 316 18.47 -7.48 18.01
N LEU A 317 18.07 -7.45 19.28
CA LEU A 317 18.07 -6.26 20.14
C LEU A 317 19.41 -5.50 20.19
N PRO A 318 20.59 -6.15 20.23
CA PRO A 318 21.87 -5.43 20.20
C PRO A 318 22.02 -4.53 18.96
N TYR A 319 21.56 -4.99 17.79
CA TYR A 319 21.63 -4.23 16.54
C TYR A 319 20.61 -3.09 16.52
N LEU A 320 19.37 -3.36 16.95
CA LEU A 320 18.33 -2.34 17.04
C LEU A 320 18.75 -1.21 17.99
N LYS A 321 19.32 -1.56 19.15
CA LYS A 321 19.88 -0.59 20.10
C LYS A 321 21.02 0.21 19.50
N ALA A 322 21.91 -0.42 18.72
CA ALA A 322 23.02 0.27 18.07
C ALA A 322 22.53 1.26 16.99
N ILE A 323 21.45 0.95 16.28
CA ILE A 323 20.78 1.86 15.34
C ILE A 323 20.13 3.03 16.10
N ALA A 324 19.37 2.73 17.16
CA ALA A 324 18.61 3.71 17.95
C ALA A 324 19.50 4.76 18.66
N LYS A 325 20.78 4.45 18.90
CA LYS A 325 21.75 5.42 19.42
C LYS A 325 22.00 6.61 18.47
N LYS A 326 21.84 6.41 17.15
CA LYS A 326 22.12 7.44 16.13
C LYS A 326 20.87 7.95 15.42
N HIS A 327 19.84 7.13 15.32
CA HIS A 327 18.62 7.42 14.57
C HIS A 327 17.40 7.22 15.47
N LEU A 328 16.32 7.93 15.17
CA LEU A 328 15.04 7.66 15.82
C LEU A 328 14.44 6.41 15.19
N LEU A 329 14.54 5.27 15.89
CA LEU A 329 14.08 3.97 15.38
C LEU A 329 12.68 3.66 15.90
N VAL A 330 11.77 3.38 14.96
CA VAL A 330 10.45 2.81 15.22
C VAL A 330 10.41 1.42 14.62
N THR A 331 10.15 0.41 15.44
CA THR A 331 9.92 -0.95 14.95
C THR A 331 8.42 -1.24 14.93
N VAL A 332 7.92 -1.61 13.76
CA VAL A 332 6.53 -1.97 13.54
C VAL A 332 6.41 -3.49 13.67
N PHE A 333 5.40 -3.94 14.43
CA PHE A 333 4.99 -5.33 14.58
C PHE A 333 3.52 -5.51 14.29
N PHE A 334 3.18 -6.74 13.92
CA PHE A 334 1.83 -7.12 13.57
C PHE A 334 1.17 -7.91 14.69
N GLU A 335 -0.07 -7.54 14.98
CA GLU A 335 -1.01 -8.37 15.74
C GLU A 335 -1.61 -9.42 14.81
N ASN A 336 -1.78 -10.64 15.33
CA ASN A 336 -2.50 -11.67 14.60
C ASN A 336 -3.98 -11.64 15.03
N THR A 337 -4.87 -11.22 14.13
CA THR A 337 -6.31 -11.11 14.43
C THR A 337 -6.99 -12.46 14.58
N GLU A 338 -6.44 -13.53 14.02
CA GLU A 338 -6.97 -14.90 14.21
C GLU A 338 -6.78 -15.38 15.65
N LEU A 339 -5.78 -14.85 16.37
CA LEU A 339 -5.61 -15.14 17.79
C LEU A 339 -6.62 -14.36 18.64
N ASP A 340 -7.02 -13.15 18.23
CA ASP A 340 -8.01 -12.35 18.97
C ASP A 340 -9.35 -13.07 19.03
N THR A 341 -9.79 -13.70 17.93
CA THR A 341 -11.06 -14.46 17.88
C THR A 341 -11.03 -15.63 18.85
N LEU A 342 -9.93 -16.39 18.86
CA LEU A 342 -9.71 -17.52 19.79
C LEU A 342 -9.67 -17.10 21.26
N ILE A 343 -9.21 -15.88 21.57
CA ILE A 343 -9.21 -15.34 22.93
C ILE A 343 -10.63 -14.95 23.36
N THR A 344 -11.42 -14.37 22.45
CA THR A 344 -12.78 -13.89 22.78
C THR A 344 -13.83 -14.99 22.84
N GLU A 345 -13.65 -16.09 22.10
CA GLU A 345 -14.60 -17.20 22.12
C GLU A 345 -14.63 -17.92 23.48
N ASN A 346 -15.81 -18.40 23.85
CA ASN A 346 -15.99 -19.23 25.04
C ASN A 346 -15.39 -20.62 24.79
N ALA A 347 -14.57 -21.09 25.73
CA ALA A 347 -13.98 -22.41 25.64
C ALA A 347 -14.93 -23.44 26.25
N GLU A 348 -15.53 -24.29 25.42
CA GLU A 348 -16.52 -25.31 25.83
C GLU A 348 -15.91 -26.72 25.93
N ASP A 349 -14.69 -26.91 25.45
CA ASP A 349 -13.98 -28.19 25.44
C ASP A 349 -12.49 -28.03 25.79
N LEU A 350 -11.82 -29.14 26.11
CA LEU A 350 -10.40 -29.10 26.50
C LEU A 350 -9.51 -28.52 25.39
N GLN A 351 -9.82 -28.81 24.12
CA GLN A 351 -9.06 -28.32 22.98
C GLN A 351 -9.16 -26.79 22.84
N SER A 352 -10.36 -26.21 22.97
CA SER A 352 -10.53 -24.75 22.97
C SER A 352 -9.83 -24.08 24.15
N VAL A 353 -9.82 -24.70 25.34
CA VAL A 353 -9.03 -24.21 26.48
C VAL A 353 -7.53 -24.15 26.15
N TYR A 354 -6.98 -25.19 25.52
CA TYR A 354 -5.58 -25.21 25.09
C TYR A 354 -5.29 -24.13 24.04
N HIS A 355 -6.10 -24.02 22.99
CA HIS A 355 -5.93 -23.02 21.94
C HIS A 355 -6.00 -21.59 22.49
N LYS A 356 -6.98 -21.33 23.37
CA LYS A 356 -7.15 -20.04 24.05
C LYS A 356 -5.93 -19.68 24.90
N THR A 357 -5.45 -20.61 25.72
CA THR A 357 -4.25 -20.41 26.57
C THR A 357 -3.02 -20.07 25.73
N ILE A 358 -2.84 -20.76 24.60
CA ILE A 358 -1.73 -20.50 23.67
C ILE A 358 -1.88 -19.10 23.04
N ALA A 359 -3.08 -18.74 22.57
CA ALA A 359 -3.35 -17.44 21.98
C ALA A 359 -3.10 -16.29 22.97
N GLU A 360 -3.55 -16.42 24.22
CA GLU A 360 -3.29 -15.46 25.30
C GLU A 360 -1.79 -15.32 25.59
N LYS A 361 -1.06 -16.44 25.62
CA LYS A 361 0.41 -16.41 25.79
C LYS A 361 1.09 -15.66 24.65
N TYR A 362 0.69 -15.87 23.40
CA TYR A 362 1.25 -15.14 22.25
C TYR A 362 0.95 -13.64 22.33
N ALA A 363 -0.29 -13.26 22.66
CA ALA A 363 -0.67 -11.85 22.83
C ALA A 363 0.15 -11.20 23.97
N TYR A 364 0.37 -11.92 25.07
CA TYR A 364 1.23 -11.48 26.17
C TYR A 364 2.68 -11.29 25.72
N GLU A 365 3.26 -12.25 24.99
CA GLU A 365 4.63 -12.16 24.46
C GLU A 365 4.81 -10.93 23.56
N LYS A 366 3.83 -10.61 22.70
CA LYS A 366 3.85 -9.39 21.86
C LYS A 366 3.89 -8.11 22.70
N ARG A 367 3.11 -8.03 23.77
CA ARG A 367 3.15 -6.88 24.70
C ARG A 367 4.48 -6.78 25.43
N LEU A 368 5.08 -7.93 25.80
CA LEU A 368 6.40 -7.97 26.42
C LEU A 368 7.50 -7.48 25.48
N MET A 369 7.41 -7.81 24.18
CA MET A 369 8.35 -7.32 23.16
C MET A 369 8.36 -5.79 23.07
N ILE A 370 7.18 -5.14 23.09
CA ILE A 370 7.06 -3.68 23.08
C ILE A 370 7.82 -3.08 24.27
N LYS A 371 7.55 -3.59 25.49
CA LYS A 371 8.21 -3.11 26.71
C LYS A 371 9.72 -3.29 26.65
N GLU A 372 10.20 -4.41 26.08
CA GLU A 372 11.62 -4.68 25.94
C GLU A 372 12.32 -3.71 24.97
N LEU A 373 11.64 -3.33 23.88
CA LEU A 373 12.13 -2.34 22.93
C LEU A 373 12.17 -0.94 23.52
N GLU A 374 11.08 -0.52 24.17
CA GLU A 374 10.95 0.79 24.79
C GLU A 374 12.01 0.98 25.89
N LYS A 375 12.26 -0.07 26.70
CA LYS A 375 13.35 -0.09 27.69
C LYS A 375 14.73 0.17 27.07
N ASN A 376 14.92 -0.15 25.80
CA ASN A 376 16.16 0.04 25.05
C ASN A 376 16.13 1.25 24.09
N ALA A 377 15.24 2.22 24.35
CA ALA A 377 15.08 3.44 23.56
C ALA A 377 14.73 3.19 22.08
N VAL A 378 14.08 2.06 21.80
CA VAL A 378 13.50 1.75 20.48
C VAL A 378 12.00 1.94 20.59
N HIS A 379 11.42 2.81 19.77
CA HIS A 379 9.97 2.96 19.74
C HIS A 379 9.34 1.77 19.02
N ALA A 380 8.13 1.42 19.41
CA ALA A 380 7.39 0.33 18.78
C ALA A 380 5.99 0.77 18.35
N ILE A 381 5.49 0.15 17.28
CA ILE A 381 4.08 0.18 16.88
C ILE A 381 3.64 -1.27 16.80
N LEU A 382 2.74 -1.70 17.67
CA LEU A 382 2.02 -2.96 17.51
C LEU A 382 0.65 -2.64 16.92
N THR A 383 0.32 -3.23 15.77
CA THR A 383 -0.89 -2.90 15.03
C THR A 383 -1.40 -4.09 14.24
N LYS A 384 -2.71 -4.14 14.03
CA LYS A 384 -3.31 -4.98 12.99
C LYS A 384 -2.82 -4.50 11.60
N PRO A 385 -2.57 -5.41 10.63
CA PRO A 385 -2.10 -5.04 9.29
C PRO A 385 -2.96 -3.99 8.58
N GLN A 386 -4.28 -4.03 8.72
CA GLN A 386 -5.20 -3.08 8.09
C GLN A 386 -5.01 -1.63 8.57
N HIS A 387 -4.61 -1.45 9.83
CA HIS A 387 -4.40 -0.13 10.44
C HIS A 387 -2.95 0.35 10.33
N LEU A 388 -2.06 -0.43 9.70
CA LEU A 388 -0.64 -0.17 9.65
C LEU A 388 -0.32 1.24 9.15
N SER A 389 -0.79 1.58 7.95
CA SER A 389 -0.47 2.85 7.29
C SER A 389 -0.88 4.04 8.17
N VAL A 390 -2.10 4.01 8.71
CA VAL A 390 -2.63 5.06 9.60
C VAL A 390 -1.76 5.21 10.84
N ASN A 391 -1.43 4.10 11.49
CA ASN A 391 -0.68 4.11 12.74
C ASN A 391 0.77 4.60 12.54
N VAL A 392 1.40 4.24 11.43
CA VAL A 392 2.73 4.76 11.05
C VAL A 392 2.68 6.26 10.79
N ILE A 393 1.72 6.73 9.98
CA ILE A 393 1.53 8.15 9.67
C ILE A 393 1.29 8.94 10.97
N ASN A 394 0.43 8.45 11.85
CA ASN A 394 0.16 9.07 13.14
C ASN A 394 1.39 9.15 14.02
N LYS A 395 2.20 8.09 14.07
CA LYS A 395 3.41 8.07 14.87
C LYS A 395 4.43 9.08 14.37
N TYR A 396 4.55 9.22 13.05
CA TYR A 396 5.37 10.25 12.44
C TYR A 396 4.89 11.67 12.76
N LEU A 397 3.59 11.93 12.61
CA LEU A 397 3.01 13.24 12.95
C LEU A 397 3.17 13.56 14.44
N GLU A 398 3.09 12.55 15.32
CA GLU A 398 3.39 12.67 16.75
C GLU A 398 4.84 13.12 17.00
N PHE A 399 5.80 12.46 16.36
CA PHE A 399 7.21 12.81 16.53
C PHE A 399 7.55 14.19 15.99
N LYS A 400 6.98 14.55 14.83
CA LYS A 400 7.14 15.88 14.25
C LYS A 400 6.53 16.95 15.14
N ALA A 401 5.38 16.68 15.77
CA ALA A 401 4.78 17.61 16.72
C ALA A 401 5.58 17.74 18.03
N LYS A 402 6.23 16.67 18.49
CA LYS A 402 7.09 16.66 19.69
C LYS A 402 8.51 17.21 19.44
N GLY A 403 8.82 17.66 18.22
CA GLY A 403 10.17 18.12 17.85
C GLY A 403 11.23 17.02 17.92
N MET A 404 10.83 15.75 17.88
CA MET A 404 11.77 14.61 17.87
C MET A 404 12.44 14.44 16.50
N ILE A 405 11.79 14.97 15.46
CA ILE A 405 12.19 15.07 14.06
C ILE A 405 11.72 16.41 13.53
#